data_AF-A0A951KLA3-F1
#
_entry.id   AF-A0A951KLA3-F1
#
_cell.length_a   1.000
_cell.length_b   1.000
_cell.length_c   1.000
_cell.angle_alpha   90.00
_cell.angle_beta   90.00
_cell.angle_gamma   90.00
#
_symmetry.space_group_name_H-M   'P 1'
#
loop_
_entity.id
_entity.type
_entity.pdbx_description
1 polymer ?
#
loop_
_entity_poly.entity_id
_entity_poly.type
_entity_poly.pdbx_seq_one_letter_code
_entity_poly.pdbx_strand_id
1 'polypeptide(L)' 'MQEPQQDNPQPQAAGSNLAVGIALGAALGVVFGNIAIGVAIGIAIGVALDAKNANQPEK' A
#
# COMPACT_ATOMS: atom_id res chain seq x y z
N MET A 1 1.21 24.13 -32.65
CA MET A 1 2.31 23.25 -32.21
C MET A 1 2.10 23.05 -30.72
N GLN A 2 1.36 22.01 -30.32
CA GLN A 2 1.14 21.68 -28.91
C GLN A 2 2.17 20.61 -28.55
N GLU A 3 2.91 20.87 -27.48
CA GLU A 3 3.94 19.99 -26.93
C GLU A 3 3.32 18.63 -26.57
N PRO A 4 4.04 17.50 -26.76
CA PRO A 4 3.53 16.21 -26.35
C PRO A 4 3.45 16.20 -24.83
N GLN A 5 2.22 16.33 -24.32
CA GLN A 5 1.87 16.04 -22.95
C GLN A 5 2.42 14.63 -22.67
N GLN A 6 3.47 14.54 -21.84
CA GLN A 6 3.87 13.29 -21.24
C GLN A 6 2.71 12.88 -20.32
N ASP A 7 1.73 12.20 -20.91
CA ASP A 7 0.82 11.31 -20.22
C ASP A 7 1.67 10.15 -19.71
N ASN A 8 2.46 10.43 -18.67
CA ASN A 8 3.08 9.40 -17.88
C ASN A 8 1.89 8.80 -17.14
N PRO A 9 1.40 7.60 -17.52
CA PRO A 9 0.33 6.99 -16.78
C PRO A 9 0.94 6.76 -15.41
N GLN A 10 0.60 7.61 -14.43
CA GLN A 10 1.00 7.34 -13.06
C GLN A 10 0.40 5.97 -12.79
N PRO A 11 1.24 4.93 -12.62
CA PRO A 11 0.74 3.60 -12.39
C PRO A 11 -0.17 3.77 -11.18
N GLN A 12 -1.48 3.55 -11.35
CA GLN A 12 -2.38 3.50 -10.22
C GLN A 12 -1.86 2.32 -9.41
N ALA A 13 -1.02 2.62 -8.43
CA ALA A 13 -0.13 1.66 -7.82
C ALA A 13 -1.02 0.68 -7.06
N ALA A 14 -1.27 -0.48 -7.69
CA ALA A 14 -2.00 -1.63 -7.17
C ALA A 14 -1.26 -2.30 -5.98
N GLY A 15 -0.75 -1.47 -5.08
CA GLY A 15 0.08 -1.82 -3.93
C GLY A 15 0.29 -0.63 -2.98
N SER A 16 -0.38 0.51 -3.19
CA SER A 16 -0.30 1.68 -2.32
C SER A 16 -0.67 1.32 -0.87
N ASN A 17 -1.73 0.53 -0.68
CA ASN A 17 -2.18 0.08 0.64
C ASN A 17 -1.20 -0.89 1.30
N LEU A 18 -0.54 -1.76 0.53
CA LEU A 18 0.49 -2.67 1.03
C LEU A 18 1.74 -1.92 1.48
N ALA A 19 2.20 -0.95 0.69
CA ALA A 19 3.35 -0.11 1.05
C ALA A 19 3.09 0.67 2.35
N VAL A 20 1.90 1.26 2.49
CA VAL A 20 1.47 1.96 3.70
C VAL A 20 1.40 1.00 4.89
N GLY A 21 0.83 -0.18 4.71
CA GLY A 21 0.76 -1.22 5.74
C GLY A 21 2.13 -1.65 6.25
N ILE A 22 3.10 -1.88 5.35
CA ILE A 22 4.48 -2.24 5.72
C ILE A 22 5.16 -1.10 6.48
N ALA A 23 5.04 0.16 6.01
CA ALA A 23 5.65 1.31 6.66
C ALA A 23 5.12 1.52 8.09
N LEU A 24 3.80 1.44 8.28
CA LEU A 24 3.15 1.51 9.59
C LEU A 24 3.54 0.32 10.47
N GLY A 25 3.50 -0.89 9.93
CA GLY A 25 3.88 -2.10 10.66
C GLY A 25 5.33 -2.07 11.14
N ALA A 26 6.25 -1.62 10.29
CA ALA A 26 7.65 -1.44 10.67
C ALA A 26 7.81 -0.40 11.79
N ALA A 27 7.15 0.75 11.69
CA ALA A 27 7.18 1.79 12.73
C ALA A 27 6.64 1.28 14.07
N LEU A 28 5.49 0.58 14.06
CA LEU A 28 4.92 -0.04 15.27
C LEU A 28 5.83 -1.14 15.83
N GLY A 29 6.43 -1.95 14.96
CA GLY A 29 7.40 -2.97 15.35
C GLY A 29 8.61 -2.38 16.08
N VAL A 30 9.12 -1.22 15.62
CA VAL A 30 10.22 -0.51 16.30
C VAL A 30 9.79 -0.06 17.69
N VAL A 31 8.59 0.53 17.81
CA VAL A 31 8.04 1.01 19.09
C VAL A 31 7.87 -0.14 20.09
N PHE A 32 7.42 -1.31 19.63
CA PHE A 32 7.23 -2.48 20.49
C PHE A 32 8.50 -3.32 20.70
N GLY A 33 9.63 -2.95 20.08
CA GLY A 33 10.86 -3.75 20.11
C GLY A 33 10.73 -5.12 19.41
N ASN A 34 9.70 -5.29 18.57
CA ASN A 34 9.45 -6.51 17.83
C ASN A 34 9.03 -6.20 16.39
N ILE A 35 10.04 -6.01 15.52
CA ILE A 35 9.85 -5.73 14.10
C ILE A 35 9.07 -6.83 13.40
N ALA A 36 9.31 -8.10 13.77
CA ALA A 36 8.65 -9.23 13.15
C ALA A 36 7.13 -9.18 13.32
N ILE A 37 6.66 -8.90 14.54
CA ILE A 37 5.23 -8.74 14.82
C ILE A 37 4.67 -7.50 14.12
N GLY A 38 5.35 -6.36 14.22
CA GLY A 38 4.87 -5.12 13.61
C GLY A 38 4.70 -5.24 12.09
N VAL A 39 5.70 -5.77 11.41
CA VAL A 39 5.67 -5.99 9.96
C VAL A 39 4.62 -7.03 9.58
N ALA A 40 4.48 -8.13 10.33
CA ALA A 40 3.43 -9.13 10.06
C ALA A 40 2.02 -8.52 10.14
N ILE A 41 1.75 -7.69 11.16
CA ILE A 41 0.49 -6.97 11.30
C ILE A 41 0.29 -5.98 10.16
N GLY A 42 1.34 -5.20 9.84
CA GLY A 42 1.31 -4.22 8.75
C GLY A 42 1.00 -4.85 7.38
N ILE A 43 1.63 -5.98 7.07
CA ILE A 43 1.36 -6.76 5.86
C ILE A 43 -0.08 -7.27 5.88
N ALA A 44 -0.55 -7.87 6.98
CA ALA A 44 -1.90 -8.39 7.07
C ALA A 44 -2.97 -7.32 6.82
N ILE A 45 -2.79 -6.13 7.40
CA ILE A 45 -3.70 -4.98 7.18
C ILE A 45 -3.59 -4.46 5.75
N GLY A 46 -2.37 -4.27 5.24
CA GLY A 46 -2.12 -3.76 3.89
C GLY A 46 -2.75 -4.65 2.82
N VAL A 47 -2.56 -5.97 2.93
CA VAL A 47 -3.17 -6.97 2.04
C VAL A 47 -4.70 -6.99 2.18
N ALA A 48 -5.25 -6.89 3.39
CA ALA A 48 -6.70 -6.87 3.59
C ALA A 48 -7.38 -5.63 2.96
N LEU A 49 -6.73 -4.47 3.06
CA LEU A 49 -7.20 -3.22 2.44
C LEU A 49 -7.05 -3.26 0.92
N ASP A 50 -5.94 -3.80 0.43
CA ASP A 50 -5.70 -3.99 -1.00
C ASP A 50 -6.72 -4.98 -1.59
N ALA A 51 -6.98 -6.10 -0.92
CA ALA A 51 -8.01 -7.06 -1.32
C ALA A 51 -9.42 -6.47 -1.30
N LYS A 52 -9.74 -5.55 -0.38
CA LYS A 52 -11.03 -4.84 -0.41
C LYS A 52 -11.17 -3.91 -1.62
N ASN A 53 -10.08 -3.25 -2.02
CA ASN A 53 -10.09 -2.34 -3.16
C ASN A 53 -10.05 -3.11 -4.50
N ALA A 54 -9.32 -4.22 -4.56
CA ALA A 54 -9.28 -5.12 -5.70
C ALA A 54 -10.64 -5.79 -5.99
N ASN A 55 -11.47 -5.98 -4.95
CA ASN A 55 -12.81 -6.53 -5.07
C ASN A 55 -13.91 -5.46 -5.05
N GLN A 56 -13.66 -4.24 -5.53
CA GLN A 56 -14.74 -3.32 -5.86
C GLN A 56 -15.27 -3.67 -7.27
N PRO A 57 -16.39 -4.41 -7.40
CA PRO A 57 -17.20 -4.27 -8.59
C PRO A 57 -17.63 -2.81 -8.65
N GLU A 58 -17.25 -2.12 -9.73
CA GLU A 58 -17.85 -0.84 -10.11
C GLU A 58 -19.35 -0.89 -9.82
N LYS A 59 -19.83 0.02 -8.97
CA LYS A 59 -21.26 0.31 -8.85
C LYS A 59 -21.68 1.23 -9.98
#